data_AF-A0A9P6D640-F1
#
_entry.id   AF-A0A9P6D640-F1
#
_cell.length_a   1.000
_cell.length_b   1.000
_cell.length_c   1.000
_cell.angle_alpha   90.00
_cell.angle_beta   90.00
_cell.angle_gamma   90.00
#
_symmetry.space_group_name_H-M   'P 1'
#
loop_
_entity.id
_entity.type
_entity.pdbx_description
1 polymer ?
#
loop_
_entity_poly.entity_id
_entity_poly.type
_entity_poly.pdbx_seq_one_letter_code
_entity_poly.pdbx_strand_id
1 'polypeptide(L)'
;MLPFPGKPTPDGEFTMVYLDVNQRNTVLQQWCAGFGLPKSGNKAQMVTCLHAFSGDSSRWDSTKAHLKPKQSTLRHNRLFEEAGSSSRLLSVLPTDDTFDNQTMEEKNGILAWAARFKAKNPYHPPNHPLRQVTRVGHGASAPAAPSSGGAIVHVHEDIQHIKDSLALVTSCLNLLPSSSPSSSSSSPSTPPLPVLPIVSDVPAPSSKSFTLTLGNGTRLSFTVDDVPEPSFLSFAKDLESLPPIWSDMSPLWEPSKAPFSIHGHPIALVHWRELYHCKPHQWNRLKKRWHERKMIAEHWLGTTPALFWAEFTNPKGERLSYTAILSELQRLLMHGMAQTFLISSHMRSMGRLMCLANRLPLQSSFVTWGRHSVPHM
;
A
#
# COMPACT_ATOMS: atom_id res chain seq x y z
N MET A 1 -46.87 -4.79 -9.30
CA MET A 1 -45.60 -5.50 -9.01
C MET A 1 -45.43 -6.64 -9.99
N LEU A 2 -44.20 -7.02 -10.32
CA LEU A 2 -43.89 -8.04 -11.31
C LEU A 2 -43.09 -9.19 -10.69
N PRO A 3 -43.38 -10.46 -11.03
CA PRO A 3 -42.62 -11.60 -10.54
C PRO A 3 -41.26 -11.73 -11.24
N PHE A 4 -40.22 -12.03 -10.47
CA PHE A 4 -38.87 -12.31 -10.94
C PHE A 4 -38.26 -13.49 -10.19
N PRO A 5 -37.32 -14.23 -10.81
CA PRO A 5 -36.53 -15.23 -10.11
C PRO A 5 -35.62 -14.55 -9.08
N GLY A 6 -35.78 -14.94 -7.82
CA GLY A 6 -34.98 -14.53 -6.68
C GLY A 6 -33.70 -15.34 -6.53
N LYS A 7 -33.16 -15.40 -5.32
CA LYS A 7 -31.97 -16.21 -5.05
C LYS A 7 -32.34 -17.71 -5.00
N PRO A 8 -31.44 -18.60 -5.47
CA PRO A 8 -31.62 -20.03 -5.26
C PRO A 8 -31.59 -20.31 -3.76
N THR A 9 -32.53 -21.13 -3.31
CA THR A 9 -32.54 -21.76 -2.00
C THR A 9 -31.43 -22.83 -1.93
N PRO A 10 -31.06 -23.30 -0.73
CA PRO A 10 -30.11 -24.41 -0.59
C PRO A 10 -30.48 -25.66 -1.39
N ASP A 11 -31.79 -25.87 -1.60
CA ASP A 11 -32.35 -27.00 -2.35
C ASP A 11 -32.29 -26.79 -3.88
N GLY A 12 -31.77 -25.66 -4.34
CA GLY A 12 -31.64 -25.32 -5.76
C GLY A 12 -32.90 -24.73 -6.39
N GLU A 13 -33.99 -24.61 -5.64
CA GLU A 13 -35.21 -23.95 -6.10
C GLU A 13 -35.09 -22.42 -6.02
N PHE A 14 -35.62 -21.71 -7.01
CA PHE A 14 -35.59 -20.25 -7.02
C PHE A 14 -36.81 -19.70 -6.31
N THR A 15 -36.59 -18.86 -5.30
CA THR A 15 -37.67 -18.07 -4.70
C THR A 15 -38.23 -17.10 -5.73
N MET A 16 -39.54 -16.85 -5.73
CA MET A 16 -40.12 -15.81 -6.57
C MET A 16 -40.16 -14.49 -5.78
N VAL A 17 -39.59 -13.43 -6.35
CA VAL A 17 -39.55 -12.10 -5.74
C VAL A 17 -40.40 -11.15 -6.59
N TYR A 18 -41.26 -10.37 -5.94
CA TYR A 18 -42.06 -9.36 -6.60
C TYR A 18 -41.35 -8.01 -6.55
N LEU A 19 -41.02 -7.45 -7.71
CA LEU A 19 -40.39 -6.14 -7.82
C LEU A 19 -41.42 -5.08 -8.23
N ASP A 20 -41.35 -3.90 -7.60
CA ASP A 20 -42.10 -2.73 -8.00
C ASP A 20 -41.34 -1.98 -9.09
N VAL A 21 -41.88 -1.88 -10.31
CA VAL A 21 -41.20 -1.21 -11.44
C VAL A 21 -41.27 0.32 -11.38
N ASN A 22 -42.00 0.89 -10.42
CA ASN A 22 -42.13 2.35 -10.26
C ASN A 22 -40.94 3.01 -9.54
N GLN A 23 -39.76 2.40 -9.59
CA GLN A 23 -38.57 2.87 -8.88
C GLN A 23 -37.78 3.94 -9.65
N ARG A 24 -36.72 4.45 -9.02
CA ARG A 24 -35.75 5.36 -9.63
C ARG A 24 -34.97 4.66 -10.74
N ASN A 25 -34.52 5.41 -11.76
CA ASN A 25 -33.80 4.88 -12.92
C ASN A 25 -32.57 4.04 -12.51
N THR A 26 -31.81 4.49 -11.52
CA THR A 26 -30.64 3.77 -10.99
C THR A 26 -30.98 2.37 -10.46
N VAL A 27 -32.15 2.19 -9.83
CA VAL A 27 -32.61 0.89 -9.32
C VAL A 27 -33.01 -0.02 -10.48
N LEU A 28 -33.70 0.52 -11.50
CA LEU A 28 -34.06 -0.24 -12.70
C LEU A 28 -32.83 -0.70 -13.48
N GLN A 29 -31.79 0.13 -13.58
CA GLN A 29 -30.52 -0.24 -14.20
C GLN A 29 -29.82 -1.39 -13.46
N GLN A 30 -29.85 -1.38 -12.13
CA GLN A 30 -29.30 -2.47 -11.31
C GLN A 30 -30.05 -3.78 -11.53
N TRP A 31 -31.39 -3.73 -11.60
CA TRP A 31 -32.20 -4.92 -11.90
C TRP A 31 -31.94 -5.44 -13.30
N CYS A 32 -31.95 -4.56 -14.32
CA CYS A 32 -31.61 -4.95 -15.69
C CYS A 32 -30.22 -5.60 -15.75
N ALA A 33 -29.24 -5.02 -15.06
CA ALA A 33 -27.89 -5.59 -14.96
C ALA A 33 -27.87 -6.98 -14.32
N GLY A 34 -28.62 -7.19 -13.24
CA GLY A 34 -28.72 -8.46 -12.54
C GLY A 34 -29.34 -9.57 -13.39
N PHE A 35 -30.29 -9.23 -14.26
CA PHE A 35 -30.95 -10.18 -15.16
C PHE A 35 -30.29 -10.31 -16.54
N GLY A 36 -29.16 -9.62 -16.78
CA GLY A 36 -28.46 -9.64 -18.07
C GLY A 36 -29.19 -8.89 -19.19
N LEU A 37 -30.07 -7.93 -18.84
CA LEU A 37 -30.78 -7.07 -19.77
C LEU A 37 -29.97 -5.79 -20.08
N PRO A 38 -30.25 -5.09 -21.19
CA PRO A 38 -29.60 -3.80 -21.50
C PRO A 38 -29.76 -2.78 -20.36
N LYS A 39 -28.64 -2.14 -19.97
CA LYS A 39 -28.61 -1.13 -18.88
C LYS A 39 -28.86 0.30 -19.37
N SER A 40 -28.85 0.51 -20.67
CA SER A 40 -29.05 1.82 -21.31
C SER A 40 -30.49 1.96 -21.79
N GLY A 41 -31.02 3.18 -21.72
CA GLY A 41 -32.38 3.51 -22.15
C GLY A 41 -33.06 4.48 -21.18
N ASN A 42 -34.17 5.05 -21.63
CA ASN A 42 -35.04 5.84 -20.75
C ASN A 42 -35.81 4.92 -19.78
N LYS A 43 -36.41 5.50 -18.73
CA LYS A 43 -37.15 4.73 -17.71
C LYS A 43 -38.21 3.81 -18.34
N ALA A 44 -38.96 4.31 -19.32
CA ALA A 44 -40.02 3.55 -19.98
C ALA A 44 -39.49 2.30 -20.72
N GLN A 45 -38.35 2.41 -21.39
CA GLN A 45 -37.69 1.30 -22.07
C GLN A 45 -37.26 0.21 -21.08
N MET A 46 -36.62 0.59 -19.97
CA MET A 46 -36.22 -0.39 -18.94
C MET A 46 -37.42 -1.08 -18.28
N VAL A 47 -38.48 -0.32 -17.98
CA VAL A 47 -39.74 -0.89 -17.46
C VAL A 47 -40.33 -1.88 -18.47
N THR A 48 -40.37 -1.53 -19.76
CA THR A 48 -40.85 -2.42 -20.83
C THR A 48 -40.00 -3.69 -20.92
N CYS A 49 -38.68 -3.59 -20.88
CA CYS A 49 -37.77 -4.74 -20.87
C CYS A 49 -38.01 -5.66 -19.66
N LEU A 50 -38.22 -5.07 -18.47
CA LEU A 50 -38.51 -5.81 -17.24
C LEU A 50 -39.88 -6.51 -17.30
N HIS A 51 -40.90 -5.86 -17.88
CA HIS A 51 -42.20 -6.49 -18.15
C HIS A 51 -42.07 -7.67 -19.11
N ALA A 52 -41.39 -7.48 -20.24
CA ALA A 52 -41.17 -8.54 -21.23
C ALA A 52 -40.39 -9.72 -20.64
N PHE A 53 -39.37 -9.45 -19.82
CA PHE A 53 -38.60 -10.51 -19.14
C PHE A 53 -39.42 -11.23 -18.06
N SER A 54 -40.24 -10.50 -17.30
CA SER A 54 -41.12 -11.08 -16.26
C SER A 54 -42.22 -11.98 -16.86
N GLY A 55 -42.70 -11.68 -18.07
CA GLY A 55 -43.69 -12.50 -18.77
C GLY A 55 -43.12 -13.77 -19.41
N ASP A 56 -41.79 -13.88 -19.57
CA ASP A 56 -41.14 -14.98 -20.26
C ASP A 56 -40.39 -15.89 -19.29
N SER A 57 -41.12 -16.84 -18.71
CA SER A 57 -40.57 -17.82 -17.77
C SER A 57 -39.47 -18.70 -18.39
N SER A 58 -39.45 -18.89 -19.72
CA SER A 58 -38.45 -19.72 -20.39
C SER A 58 -37.05 -19.08 -20.36
N ARG A 59 -37.01 -17.74 -20.45
CA ARG A 59 -35.77 -16.98 -20.36
C ARG A 59 -35.17 -16.98 -18.96
N TRP A 60 -35.97 -17.23 -17.93
CA TRP A 60 -35.48 -17.30 -16.56
C TRP A 60 -34.44 -18.40 -16.42
N ASP A 61 -34.64 -19.56 -17.07
CA ASP A 61 -33.70 -20.68 -16.99
C ASP A 61 -32.33 -20.36 -17.60
N SER A 62 -32.30 -19.55 -18.66
CA SER A 62 -31.06 -19.04 -19.24
C SER A 62 -30.34 -18.07 -18.28
N THR A 63 -31.08 -17.19 -17.61
CA THR A 63 -30.51 -16.25 -16.63
C THR A 63 -30.03 -16.95 -15.36
N LYS A 64 -30.73 -18.02 -14.93
CA LYS A 64 -30.32 -18.86 -13.79
C LYS A 64 -28.92 -19.44 -13.99
N ALA A 65 -28.51 -19.75 -15.23
CA ALA A 65 -27.16 -20.22 -15.52
C ALA A 65 -26.07 -19.18 -15.19
N HIS A 66 -26.36 -17.89 -15.39
CA HIS A 66 -25.45 -16.80 -15.06
C HIS A 66 -25.46 -16.40 -13.58
N LEU A 67 -26.56 -16.66 -12.87
CA LEU A 67 -26.68 -16.41 -11.43
C LEU A 67 -26.03 -17.50 -10.57
N LYS A 68 -25.62 -18.63 -11.16
CA LYS A 68 -24.81 -19.61 -10.45
C LYS A 68 -23.50 -18.93 -10.02
N PRO A 69 -23.15 -18.96 -8.71
CA PRO A 69 -21.88 -18.43 -8.25
C PRO A 69 -20.76 -19.05 -9.07
N LYS A 70 -19.82 -18.22 -9.56
CA LYS A 70 -18.62 -18.73 -10.23
C LYS A 70 -17.98 -19.79 -9.33
N GLN A 71 -17.55 -20.92 -9.89
CA GLN A 71 -17.04 -22.07 -9.13
C GLN A 71 -15.93 -21.68 -8.13
N SER A 72 -15.17 -20.62 -8.41
CA SER A 72 -14.21 -19.99 -7.49
C SER A 72 -14.84 -19.48 -6.20
N THR A 73 -16.00 -18.82 -6.26
CA THR A 73 -16.74 -18.34 -5.09
C THR A 73 -17.33 -19.50 -4.29
N LEU A 74 -17.81 -20.55 -4.98
CA LEU A 74 -18.27 -21.78 -4.32
C LEU A 74 -17.14 -22.49 -3.57
N ARG A 75 -15.93 -22.58 -4.17
CA ARG A 75 -14.75 -23.13 -3.47
C ARG A 75 -14.36 -22.30 -2.25
N HIS A 76 -14.39 -20.98 -2.36
CA HIS A 76 -14.13 -20.10 -1.23
C HIS A 76 -15.14 -20.29 -0.10
N ASN A 77 -16.44 -20.32 -0.40
CA ASN A 77 -17.46 -20.53 0.61
C ASN A 77 -17.40 -21.93 1.23
N ARG A 78 -17.09 -22.96 0.42
CA ARG A 78 -16.91 -24.33 0.91
C ARG A 78 -15.72 -24.45 1.87
N LEU A 79 -14.62 -23.75 1.61
CA LEU A 79 -13.48 -23.70 2.55
C LEU A 79 -13.84 -23.03 3.88
N PHE A 80 -14.82 -22.12 3.89
CA PHE A 80 -15.33 -21.49 5.11
C PHE A 80 -16.40 -22.33 5.82
N GLU A 81 -17.18 -23.14 5.10
CA GLU A 81 -18.20 -24.03 5.69
C GLU A 81 -17.64 -25.38 6.19
N GLU A 82 -16.61 -25.93 5.52
CA GLU A 82 -15.91 -27.14 6.00
C GLU A 82 -15.07 -26.87 7.26
N ALA A 83 -14.82 -25.61 7.59
CA ALA A 83 -14.22 -25.18 8.86
C ALA A 83 -15.26 -25.13 10.02
N GLY A 84 -16.06 -26.19 10.15
CA GLY A 84 -16.72 -26.60 11.40
C GLY A 84 -17.84 -25.70 11.92
N SER A 85 -19.03 -26.31 12.04
CA SER A 85 -20.21 -25.82 12.78
C SER A 85 -19.94 -25.56 14.27
N SER A 86 -19.26 -24.47 14.59
CA SER A 86 -19.20 -23.90 15.95
C SER A 86 -19.12 -22.37 15.91
N SER A 87 -20.09 -21.73 15.27
CA SER A 87 -20.33 -20.29 15.43
C SER A 87 -21.79 -19.94 15.21
N ARG A 88 -22.64 -20.37 16.16
CA ARG A 88 -23.77 -19.54 16.56
C ARG A 88 -23.26 -18.70 17.73
N LEU A 89 -22.83 -17.46 17.49
CA LEU A 89 -22.68 -16.32 18.44
C LEU A 89 -21.66 -15.25 17.97
N LEU A 90 -21.58 -14.91 16.68
CA LEU A 90 -20.87 -13.70 16.24
C LEU A 90 -21.71 -12.93 15.22
N SER A 91 -22.85 -12.42 15.66
CA SER A 91 -23.48 -11.26 15.05
C SER A 91 -23.00 -10.01 15.80
N VAL A 92 -22.52 -9.02 15.04
CA VAL A 92 -22.16 -7.65 15.45
C VAL A 92 -20.76 -7.50 16.07
N LEU A 93 -19.77 -7.25 15.21
CA LEU A 93 -18.63 -6.43 15.58
C LEU A 93 -18.83 -5.03 14.97
N PRO A 94 -18.90 -3.97 15.78
CA PRO A 94 -18.91 -2.59 15.29
C PRO A 94 -17.53 -2.27 14.71
N THR A 95 -17.48 -1.87 13.45
CA THR A 95 -16.35 -1.12 12.90
C THR A 95 -16.56 0.35 13.23
N ASP A 96 -16.09 0.78 14.39
CA ASP A 96 -15.98 2.20 14.72
C ASP A 96 -14.57 2.70 14.35
N ASP A 97 -14.51 3.49 13.28
CA ASP A 97 -13.45 4.45 12.98
C ASP A 97 -13.53 5.64 13.97
N THR A 98 -13.46 5.37 15.28
CA THR A 98 -13.37 6.42 16.30
C THR A 98 -11.93 6.85 16.49
N PHE A 99 -11.64 8.06 16.01
CA PHE A 99 -10.45 8.83 16.32
C PHE A 99 -10.14 8.85 17.84
N ASP A 100 -8.86 8.72 18.16
CA ASP A 100 -8.26 8.54 19.49
C ASP A 100 -8.83 9.43 20.60
N ASN A 101 -9.65 8.84 21.47
CA ASN A 101 -9.93 9.33 22.83
C ASN A 101 -9.21 8.50 23.90
N GLN A 102 -8.02 7.96 23.60
CA GLN A 102 -7.23 7.24 24.60
C GLN A 102 -6.70 8.20 25.68
N THR A 103 -6.92 7.85 26.95
CA THR A 103 -6.44 8.64 28.08
C THR A 103 -4.91 8.57 28.18
N MET A 104 -4.28 9.57 28.83
CA MET A 104 -2.82 9.57 29.01
C MET A 104 -2.31 8.33 29.76
N GLU A 105 -3.14 7.75 30.63
CA GLU A 105 -2.82 6.54 31.39
C GLU A 105 -2.77 5.29 30.50
N GLU A 106 -3.68 5.16 29.53
CA GLU A 106 -3.65 4.07 28.55
C GLU A 106 -2.42 4.16 27.66
N LYS A 107 -2.08 5.37 27.20
CA LYS A 107 -0.85 5.64 26.43
C LYS A 107 0.39 5.27 27.23
N ASN A 108 0.45 5.67 28.51
CA ASN A 108 1.54 5.30 29.40
C ASN A 108 1.60 3.79 29.67
N GLY A 109 0.46 3.10 29.73
CA GLY A 109 0.38 1.64 29.86
C GLY A 109 1.00 0.92 28.66
N ILE A 110 0.70 1.39 27.43
CA ILE A 110 1.28 0.86 26.19
C ILE A 110 2.79 1.08 26.15
N LEU A 111 3.26 2.28 26.52
CA LEU A 111 4.69 2.60 26.58
C LEU A 111 5.43 1.74 27.62
N ALA A 112 4.86 1.57 28.82
CA ALA A 112 5.44 0.73 29.86
C ALA A 112 5.46 -0.76 29.46
N TRP A 113 4.46 -1.23 28.72
CA TRP A 113 4.46 -2.56 28.14
C TRP A 113 5.55 -2.71 27.07
N ALA A 114 5.67 -1.75 26.14
CA ALA A 114 6.68 -1.78 25.08
C ALA A 114 8.11 -1.78 25.65
N ALA A 115 8.36 -0.98 26.71
CA ALA A 115 9.64 -0.96 27.41
C ALA A 115 9.98 -2.33 28.02
N ARG A 116 9.03 -2.97 28.71
CA ARG A 116 9.20 -4.32 29.28
C ARG A 116 9.44 -5.37 28.20
N PHE A 117 8.72 -5.27 27.08
CA PHE A 117 8.88 -6.19 25.95
C PHE A 117 10.27 -6.08 25.32
N LYS A 118 10.77 -4.85 25.10
CA LYS A 118 12.12 -4.58 24.57
C LYS A 118 13.21 -5.06 25.52
N ALA A 119 13.05 -4.88 26.83
CA ALA A 119 13.99 -5.37 27.82
C ALA A 119 14.07 -6.91 27.85
N LYS A 120 12.93 -7.58 27.69
CA LYS A 120 12.84 -9.06 27.68
C LYS A 120 13.32 -9.68 26.36
N ASN A 121 13.25 -8.93 25.25
CA ASN A 121 13.66 -9.38 23.92
C ASN A 121 14.64 -8.36 23.32
N PRO A 122 15.90 -8.35 23.78
CA PRO A 122 16.93 -7.51 23.17
C PRO A 122 17.01 -7.81 21.68
N TYR A 123 16.90 -6.79 20.84
CA TYR A 123 17.11 -6.97 19.42
C TYR A 123 18.56 -7.35 19.18
N HIS A 124 18.77 -8.59 18.75
CA HIS A 124 20.06 -9.04 18.23
C HIS A 124 20.04 -8.77 16.73
N PRO A 125 20.80 -7.79 16.23
CA PRO A 125 20.93 -7.62 14.79
C PRO A 125 21.42 -8.95 14.20
N PRO A 126 20.85 -9.39 13.06
CA PRO A 126 21.32 -10.59 12.40
C PRO A 126 22.82 -10.45 12.17
N ASN A 127 23.60 -11.33 12.79
CA ASN A 127 25.00 -11.49 12.42
C ASN A 127 24.99 -11.89 10.94
N HIS A 128 25.21 -10.94 10.04
CA HIS A 128 25.45 -11.26 8.64
C HIS A 128 26.74 -12.09 8.62
N PRO A 129 26.69 -13.40 8.31
CA PRO A 129 27.92 -14.08 8.00
C PRO A 129 28.44 -13.41 6.74
N LEU A 130 29.58 -12.74 6.85
CA LEU A 130 30.41 -12.43 5.68
C LEU A 130 30.60 -13.75 4.96
N ARG A 131 29.85 -13.93 3.86
CA ARG A 131 29.94 -15.10 3.01
C ARG A 131 31.31 -15.01 2.34
N GLN A 132 32.34 -15.50 3.03
CA GLN A 132 33.64 -15.74 2.44
C GLN A 132 33.40 -16.71 1.30
N VAL A 133 33.52 -16.20 0.09
CA VAL A 133 33.52 -17.00 -1.12
C VAL A 133 34.81 -17.82 -1.08
N THR A 134 34.74 -19.03 -0.51
CA THR A 134 35.76 -20.05 -0.70
C THR A 134 35.76 -20.42 -2.17
N ARG A 135 36.69 -19.80 -2.90
CA ARG A 135 37.03 -20.12 -4.27
C ARG A 135 37.59 -21.54 -4.27
N VAL A 136 36.77 -22.53 -4.62
CA VAL A 136 37.21 -23.91 -4.86
C VAL A 136 38.02 -23.90 -6.16
N GLY A 137 39.34 -23.80 -6.01
CA GLY A 137 40.30 -23.91 -7.10
C GLY A 137 40.36 -25.34 -7.61
N HIS A 138 39.98 -25.53 -8.88
CA HIS A 138 40.42 -26.68 -9.67
C HIS A 138 41.85 -26.40 -10.14
N GLY A 139 42.76 -27.29 -9.76
CA GLY A 139 44.18 -27.17 -10.05
C GLY A 139 44.53 -27.56 -11.49
N ALA A 140 45.46 -26.82 -12.09
CA ALA A 140 46.43 -27.33 -13.05
C ALA A 140 47.62 -26.36 -13.14
N SER A 141 48.79 -26.88 -12.78
CA SER A 141 50.18 -26.50 -13.08
C SER A 141 50.61 -25.03 -13.21
N ALA A 142 51.59 -24.69 -12.36
CA ALA A 142 52.50 -23.54 -12.43
C ALA A 142 53.50 -23.65 -13.63
N PRO A 143 54.27 -22.59 -13.95
CA PRO A 143 55.43 -22.21 -13.12
C PRO A 143 55.64 -20.69 -12.85
N ALA A 144 56.20 -20.46 -11.66
CA ALA A 144 57.20 -19.45 -11.24
C ALA A 144 56.92 -17.92 -11.26
N ALA A 145 56.69 -17.40 -10.03
CA ALA A 145 57.16 -16.13 -9.42
C ALA A 145 56.67 -14.76 -9.95
N PRO A 146 56.81 -13.62 -9.20
CA PRO A 146 57.16 -13.45 -7.79
C PRO A 146 56.11 -12.66 -6.94
N SER A 147 56.20 -12.88 -5.62
CA SER A 147 55.94 -11.94 -4.51
C SER A 147 55.41 -10.54 -4.86
N SER A 148 54.18 -10.24 -4.46
CA SER A 148 53.79 -8.86 -4.11
C SER A 148 52.78 -8.88 -2.97
N GLY A 149 53.29 -8.62 -1.76
CA GLY A 149 52.50 -8.31 -0.58
C GLY A 149 52.25 -6.81 -0.53
N GLY A 150 50.98 -6.40 -0.48
CA GLY A 150 50.62 -4.99 -0.30
C GLY A 150 49.30 -4.64 -0.98
N ALA A 151 48.17 -5.09 -0.43
CA ALA A 151 46.84 -4.73 -0.96
C ALA A 151 45.82 -4.30 0.11
N ILE A 152 46.25 -4.06 1.36
CA ILE A 152 45.34 -3.65 2.45
C ILE A 152 45.56 -2.20 2.91
N VAL A 153 46.56 -1.49 2.37
CA VAL A 153 46.80 -0.07 2.73
C VAL A 153 46.04 0.91 1.82
N HIS A 154 45.69 0.50 0.59
CA HIS A 154 45.16 1.42 -0.42
C HIS A 154 43.72 1.90 -0.19
N VAL A 155 42.92 1.18 0.62
CA VAL A 155 41.52 1.56 0.90
C VAL A 155 41.44 2.71 1.93
N HIS A 156 42.49 2.93 2.72
CA HIS A 156 42.48 3.99 3.72
C HIS A 156 42.82 5.37 3.12
N GLU A 157 43.69 5.42 2.11
CA GLU A 157 44.03 6.65 1.39
C GLU A 157 42.85 7.19 0.56
N ASP A 158 42.09 6.31 -0.09
CA ASP A 158 40.91 6.72 -0.88
C ASP A 158 39.80 7.34 -0.01
N ILE A 159 39.66 6.89 1.24
CA ILE A 159 38.67 7.46 2.18
C ILE A 159 39.09 8.86 2.64
N GLN A 160 40.39 9.14 2.80
CA GLN A 160 40.86 10.47 3.18
C GLN A 160 40.80 11.46 2.02
N HIS A 161 41.11 11.03 0.80
CA HIS A 161 40.95 11.86 -0.39
C HIS A 161 39.48 12.31 -0.60
N ILE A 162 38.50 11.47 -0.28
CA ILE A 162 37.07 11.82 -0.34
C ILE A 162 36.70 12.84 0.73
N LYS A 163 37.24 12.73 1.95
CA LYS A 163 36.99 13.72 3.01
C LYS A 163 37.59 15.08 2.69
N ASP A 164 38.80 15.10 2.14
CA ASP A 164 39.49 16.35 1.78
C ASP A 164 38.82 17.04 0.58
N SER A 165 38.26 16.25 -0.35
CA SER A 165 37.47 16.76 -1.47
C SER A 165 36.15 17.41 -1.01
N LEU A 166 35.50 16.89 0.04
CA LEU A 166 34.27 17.47 0.61
C LEU A 166 34.54 18.75 1.42
N ALA A 167 35.72 18.87 2.03
CA ALA A 167 36.13 20.09 2.73
C ALA A 167 36.30 21.27 1.76
N LEU A 168 36.85 21.02 0.56
CA LEU A 168 37.01 22.04 -0.50
C LEU A 168 35.67 22.55 -1.04
N VAL A 169 34.68 21.67 -1.26
CA VAL A 169 33.34 22.06 -1.72
C VAL A 169 32.61 22.91 -0.66
N THR A 170 32.87 22.64 0.63
CA THR A 170 32.27 23.40 1.74
C THR A 170 32.84 24.82 1.85
N SER A 171 34.09 25.06 1.44
CA SER A 171 34.69 26.40 1.41
C SER A 171 34.21 27.27 0.24
N CYS A 172 33.70 26.70 -0.85
CA CYS A 172 33.23 27.46 -2.01
C CYS A 172 31.83 28.09 -1.83
N LEU A 173 31.06 27.68 -0.81
CA LEU A 173 29.70 28.20 -0.58
C LEU A 173 29.65 29.55 0.18
N ASN A 174 30.79 30.07 0.66
CA ASN A 174 30.84 31.30 1.46
C ASN A 174 31.27 32.57 0.68
N LEU A 175 31.36 32.52 -0.65
CA LEU A 175 31.74 33.69 -1.46
C LEU A 175 30.73 33.92 -2.61
N LEU A 176 29.57 34.48 -2.29
CA LEU A 176 28.65 35.02 -3.29
C LEU A 176 28.55 36.55 -3.14
N PRO A 177 29.15 37.35 -4.04
CA PRO A 177 28.91 38.78 -4.06
C PRO A 177 27.56 39.08 -4.75
N SER A 178 26.66 39.71 -4.00
CA SER A 178 25.45 40.33 -4.50
C SER A 178 25.80 41.45 -5.49
N SER A 179 25.36 41.33 -6.74
CA SER A 179 25.38 42.43 -7.71
C SER A 179 24.15 42.38 -8.61
N SER A 180 23.27 43.35 -8.37
CA SER A 180 22.12 43.69 -9.22
C SER A 180 22.57 44.64 -10.34
N PRO A 181 22.12 44.45 -11.59
CA PRO A 181 22.10 45.52 -12.57
C PRO A 181 20.67 46.02 -12.79
N SER A 182 20.46 47.26 -12.36
CA SER A 182 19.35 48.12 -12.76
C SER A 182 19.53 48.48 -14.24
N SER A 183 18.49 48.32 -15.05
CA SER A 183 18.45 48.88 -16.40
C SER A 183 17.05 49.45 -16.67
N SER A 184 16.99 50.76 -16.51
CA SER A 184 15.94 51.68 -16.91
C SER A 184 15.83 51.75 -18.43
N SER A 185 14.62 51.57 -18.96
CA SER A 185 14.26 51.94 -20.34
C SER A 185 12.89 52.59 -20.31
N SER A 186 12.91 53.92 -20.40
CA SER A 186 11.77 54.81 -20.51
C SER A 186 11.16 54.79 -21.91
N SER A 187 9.83 54.77 -21.99
CA SER A 187 9.08 55.21 -23.18
C SER A 187 7.73 55.80 -22.78
N PRO A 188 7.21 56.76 -23.57
CA PRO A 188 6.39 57.85 -23.05
C PRO A 188 4.87 57.59 -23.03
N SER A 189 4.25 58.26 -22.06
CA SER A 189 2.83 58.49 -21.81
C SER A 189 1.92 58.56 -23.02
N THR A 190 0.87 57.74 -22.99
CA THR A 190 -0.44 58.01 -23.62
C THR A 190 -1.46 58.13 -22.48
N PRO A 191 -2.27 59.21 -22.40
CA PRO A 191 -3.20 59.40 -21.27
C PRO A 191 -4.44 58.51 -21.44
N PRO A 192 -4.82 57.68 -20.44
CA PRO A 192 -6.08 56.96 -20.47
C PRO A 192 -7.20 57.78 -19.80
N LEU A 193 -8.37 57.70 -20.42
CA LEU A 193 -9.66 58.25 -20.00
C LEU A 193 -10.14 57.67 -18.64
N PRO A 194 -10.99 58.40 -17.90
CA PRO A 194 -11.57 57.93 -16.64
C PRO A 194 -12.61 56.83 -16.90
N VAL A 195 -12.21 55.56 -16.76
CA VAL A 195 -13.14 54.43 -16.75
C VAL A 195 -13.59 54.20 -15.32
N LEU A 196 -14.91 54.29 -15.13
CA LEU A 196 -15.60 54.07 -13.86
C LEU A 196 -15.40 52.64 -13.34
N PRO A 197 -15.17 52.44 -12.03
CA PRO A 197 -15.06 51.10 -11.45
C PRO A 197 -16.45 50.47 -11.37
N ILE A 198 -16.77 49.60 -12.33
CA ILE A 198 -17.89 48.67 -12.21
C ILE A 198 -17.45 47.57 -11.25
N VAL A 199 -17.76 47.76 -9.96
CA VAL A 199 -17.61 46.75 -8.91
C VAL A 199 -18.70 45.70 -9.11
N SER A 200 -18.45 44.72 -9.98
CA SER A 200 -19.25 43.49 -10.05
C SER A 200 -18.73 42.51 -9.00
N ASP A 201 -19.17 42.70 -7.76
CA ASP A 201 -19.05 41.73 -6.67
C ASP A 201 -20.03 40.57 -6.94
N VAL A 202 -19.70 39.69 -7.88
CA VAL A 202 -20.35 38.39 -8.01
C VAL A 202 -19.53 37.41 -7.17
N PRO A 203 -20.03 36.92 -6.01
CA PRO A 203 -19.31 35.94 -5.21
C PRO A 203 -19.11 34.68 -6.05
N ALA A 204 -17.87 34.48 -6.51
CA ALA A 204 -17.50 33.30 -7.26
C ALA A 204 -17.82 32.04 -6.44
N PRO A 205 -18.35 30.98 -7.07
CA PRO A 205 -18.61 29.74 -6.37
C PRO A 205 -17.32 29.26 -5.70
N SER A 206 -17.37 29.04 -4.40
CA SER A 206 -16.21 28.65 -3.60
C SER A 206 -15.76 27.23 -3.99
N SER A 207 -14.90 27.14 -5.00
CA SER A 207 -14.28 25.88 -5.37
C SER A 207 -13.52 25.32 -4.17
N LYS A 208 -13.80 24.07 -3.84
CA LYS A 208 -13.13 23.37 -2.75
C LYS A 208 -11.63 23.28 -3.05
N SER A 209 -10.81 23.88 -2.19
CA SER A 209 -9.36 23.77 -2.25
C SER A 209 -8.86 22.56 -1.46
N PHE A 210 -7.75 22.00 -1.91
CA PHE A 210 -7.03 20.88 -1.32
C PHE A 210 -5.58 21.30 -1.08
N THR A 211 -4.91 20.64 -0.14
CA THR A 211 -3.49 20.89 0.16
C THR A 211 -2.71 19.60 0.07
N LEU A 212 -1.55 19.64 -0.61
CA LEU A 212 -0.58 18.57 -0.71
C LEU A 212 0.76 19.05 -0.13
N THR A 213 1.42 18.23 0.70
CA THR A 213 2.76 18.54 1.22
C THR A 213 3.79 17.68 0.49
N LEU A 214 4.74 18.33 -0.19
CA LEU A 214 5.82 17.68 -0.90
C LEU A 214 6.96 17.26 0.06
N GLY A 215 7.84 16.38 -0.40
CA GLY A 215 8.98 15.84 0.35
C GLY A 215 9.99 16.91 0.81
N ASN A 216 10.05 18.05 0.13
CA ASN A 216 10.85 19.21 0.52
C ASN A 216 10.15 20.13 1.56
N GLY A 217 8.95 19.76 2.02
CA GLY A 217 8.14 20.54 2.96
C GLY A 217 7.25 21.61 2.32
N THR A 218 7.33 21.84 1.01
CA THR A 218 6.46 22.80 0.30
C THR A 218 5.00 22.34 0.36
N ARG A 219 4.11 23.24 0.78
CA ARG A 219 2.66 23.00 0.79
C ARG A 219 2.04 23.61 -0.47
N LEU A 220 1.47 22.77 -1.32
CA LEU A 220 0.76 23.17 -2.53
C LEU A 220 -0.74 23.20 -2.27
N SER A 221 -1.37 24.35 -2.50
CA SER A 221 -2.83 24.47 -2.54
C SER A 221 -3.31 24.35 -3.98
N PHE A 222 -4.30 23.51 -4.24
CA PHE A 222 -4.83 23.24 -5.58
C PHE A 222 -6.33 22.97 -5.54
N THR A 223 -7.00 23.10 -6.68
CA THR A 223 -8.42 22.79 -6.87
C THR A 223 -8.59 21.50 -7.70
N VAL A 224 -9.83 21.02 -7.83
CA VAL A 224 -10.12 19.81 -8.64
C VAL A 224 -9.70 20.00 -10.10
N ASP A 225 -9.78 21.22 -10.62
CA ASP A 225 -9.47 21.54 -12.02
C ASP A 225 -7.96 21.56 -12.30
N ASP A 226 -7.14 21.81 -11.27
CA ASP A 226 -5.68 21.80 -11.36
C ASP A 226 -5.09 20.38 -11.47
N VAL A 227 -5.87 19.34 -11.15
CA VAL A 227 -5.41 17.94 -11.21
C VAL A 227 -5.57 17.40 -12.64
N PRO A 228 -4.48 17.13 -13.38
CA PRO A 228 -4.58 16.63 -14.75
C PRO A 228 -5.16 15.21 -14.79
N GLU A 229 -5.53 14.76 -15.98
CA GLU A 229 -5.82 13.34 -16.17
C GLU A 229 -4.54 12.50 -16.04
N PRO A 230 -4.62 11.30 -15.45
CA PRO A 230 -3.43 10.49 -15.19
C PRO A 230 -2.80 9.99 -16.48
N SER A 231 -1.56 10.40 -16.75
CA SER A 231 -0.77 9.92 -17.87
C SER A 231 -0.63 8.40 -17.84
N PHE A 232 -0.77 7.77 -19.00
CA PHE A 232 -0.56 6.33 -19.14
C PHE A 232 0.95 6.01 -19.11
N LEU A 233 1.47 5.77 -17.91
CA LEU A 233 2.86 5.34 -17.72
C LEU A 233 2.96 3.81 -17.78
N SER A 234 3.87 3.28 -18.60
CA SER A 234 4.16 1.86 -18.68
C SER A 234 5.63 1.60 -18.37
N PHE A 235 5.90 0.78 -17.36
CA PHE A 235 7.24 0.37 -16.93
C PHE A 235 7.59 -1.06 -17.39
N ALA A 236 6.80 -1.62 -18.30
CA ALA A 236 6.98 -3.00 -18.74
C ALA A 236 8.32 -3.24 -19.43
N LYS A 237 8.88 -2.21 -20.08
CA LYS A 237 10.15 -2.27 -20.81
C LYS A 237 11.30 -1.55 -20.10
N ASP A 238 10.98 -0.61 -19.21
CA ASP A 238 11.95 0.26 -18.57
C ASP A 238 11.59 0.44 -17.10
N LEU A 239 12.02 -0.53 -16.28
CA LEU A 239 11.82 -0.49 -14.83
C LEU A 239 12.72 0.55 -14.15
N GLU A 240 13.87 0.85 -14.75
CA GLU A 240 14.88 1.76 -14.20
C GLU A 240 14.43 3.22 -14.26
N SER A 241 13.43 3.54 -15.09
CA SER A 241 12.75 4.84 -15.08
C SER A 241 11.81 5.07 -13.90
N LEU A 242 11.43 4.03 -13.13
CA LEU A 242 10.48 4.15 -12.02
C LEU A 242 11.06 4.87 -10.78
N PRO A 243 12.25 4.51 -10.27
CA PRO A 243 12.82 5.15 -9.07
C PRO A 243 12.98 6.68 -9.19
N PRO A 244 13.43 7.23 -10.34
CA PRO A 244 13.56 8.68 -10.50
C PRO A 244 12.26 9.48 -10.42
N ILE A 245 11.11 8.83 -10.61
CA ILE A 245 9.80 9.52 -10.60
C ILE A 245 8.91 9.07 -9.43
N TRP A 246 9.39 8.17 -8.58
CA TRP A 246 8.56 7.57 -7.54
C TRP A 246 8.33 8.51 -6.35
N SER A 247 9.41 9.02 -5.76
CA SER A 247 9.38 9.81 -4.53
C SER A 247 10.29 11.02 -4.66
N ASP A 248 9.79 12.19 -4.30
CA ASP A 248 10.53 13.45 -4.24
C ASP A 248 11.47 13.56 -3.03
N MET A 249 11.40 12.60 -2.11
CA MET A 249 12.39 12.43 -1.02
C MET A 249 13.55 11.51 -1.41
N SER A 250 13.48 10.86 -2.59
CA SER A 250 14.52 9.95 -3.05
C SER A 250 15.73 10.75 -3.55
N PRO A 251 16.98 10.33 -3.25
CA PRO A 251 18.16 10.93 -3.88
C PRO A 251 18.21 10.71 -5.40
N LEU A 252 17.42 9.76 -5.91
CA LEU A 252 17.28 9.50 -7.35
C LEU A 252 16.22 10.37 -8.02
N TRP A 253 15.49 11.19 -7.27
CA TRP A 253 14.38 12.00 -7.80
C TRP A 253 14.84 12.92 -8.94
N GLU A 254 14.18 12.80 -10.10
CA GLU A 254 14.41 13.64 -11.27
C GLU A 254 13.14 14.42 -11.61
N PRO A 255 13.03 15.69 -11.17
CA PRO A 255 11.84 16.51 -11.37
C PRO A 255 11.42 16.66 -12.84
N SER A 256 12.37 16.63 -13.77
CA SER A 256 12.14 16.74 -15.22
C SER A 256 11.44 15.52 -15.83
N LYS A 257 11.49 14.35 -15.18
CA LYS A 257 10.81 13.13 -15.59
C LYS A 257 9.43 12.97 -14.97
N ALA A 258 9.04 13.88 -14.07
CA ALA A 258 7.74 13.81 -13.41
C ALA A 258 6.60 13.80 -14.43
N PRO A 259 5.55 12.98 -14.24
CA PRO A 259 4.50 12.81 -15.26
C PRO A 259 3.66 14.08 -15.51
N PHE A 260 3.58 14.96 -14.52
CA PHE A 260 2.94 16.27 -14.59
C PHE A 260 3.39 17.17 -13.45
N SER A 261 3.04 18.45 -13.57
CA SER A 261 3.29 19.49 -12.57
C SER A 261 1.99 20.23 -12.21
N ILE A 262 1.87 20.67 -10.97
CA ILE A 262 0.76 21.52 -10.48
C ILE A 262 1.36 22.85 -10.05
N HIS A 263 0.87 23.96 -10.61
CA HIS A 263 1.42 25.30 -10.40
C HIS A 263 2.95 25.36 -10.57
N GLY A 264 3.48 24.71 -11.61
CA GLY A 264 4.92 24.64 -11.88
C GLY A 264 5.73 23.68 -11.01
N HIS A 265 5.11 22.99 -10.05
CA HIS A 265 5.79 22.05 -9.16
C HIS A 265 5.59 20.60 -9.65
N PRO A 266 6.67 19.86 -9.97
CA PRO A 266 6.58 18.48 -10.43
C PRO A 266 6.10 17.55 -9.32
N ILE A 267 5.15 16.66 -9.64
CA ILE A 267 4.50 15.79 -8.66
C ILE A 267 4.98 14.35 -8.80
N ALA A 268 5.63 13.84 -7.75
CA ALA A 268 6.07 12.45 -7.66
C ALA A 268 4.89 11.47 -7.60
N LEU A 269 5.10 10.23 -8.07
CA LEU A 269 4.06 9.19 -8.09
C LEU A 269 3.54 8.82 -6.70
N VAL A 270 4.36 8.94 -5.66
CA VAL A 270 3.97 8.64 -4.27
C VAL A 270 2.76 9.47 -3.83
N HIS A 271 2.67 10.72 -4.28
CA HIS A 271 1.61 11.68 -3.94
C HIS A 271 0.30 11.50 -4.73
N TRP A 272 0.27 10.56 -5.69
CA TRP A 272 -0.92 10.36 -6.53
C TRP A 272 -2.13 9.89 -5.72
N ARG A 273 -1.94 9.20 -4.60
CA ARG A 273 -3.05 8.79 -3.75
C ARG A 273 -3.78 10.02 -3.19
N GLU A 274 -3.05 10.92 -2.56
CA GLU A 274 -3.55 12.13 -1.93
C GLU A 274 -4.14 13.09 -2.98
N LEU A 275 -3.47 13.20 -4.13
CA LEU A 275 -3.90 14.07 -5.21
C LEU A 275 -5.24 13.63 -5.83
N TYR A 276 -5.37 12.35 -6.17
CA TYR A 276 -6.57 11.83 -6.85
C TYR A 276 -7.72 11.48 -5.90
N HIS A 277 -7.58 11.69 -4.58
CA HIS A 277 -8.70 11.57 -3.64
C HIS A 277 -9.86 12.53 -3.98
N CYS A 278 -9.58 13.67 -4.63
CA CYS A 278 -10.62 14.59 -5.12
C CYS A 278 -11.38 14.08 -6.36
N LYS A 279 -10.88 13.03 -7.05
CA LYS A 279 -11.46 12.43 -8.27
C LYS A 279 -11.64 10.90 -8.09
N PRO A 280 -12.63 10.45 -7.30
CA PRO A 280 -12.73 9.03 -6.88
C PRO A 280 -12.85 8.05 -8.05
N HIS A 281 -13.55 8.44 -9.12
CA HIS A 281 -13.66 7.60 -10.32
C HIS A 281 -12.31 7.39 -11.03
N GLN A 282 -11.46 8.41 -11.09
CA GLN A 282 -10.12 8.31 -11.68
C GLN A 282 -9.18 7.52 -10.75
N TRP A 283 -9.22 7.81 -9.44
CA TRP A 283 -8.43 7.05 -8.46
C TRP A 283 -8.72 5.56 -8.51
N ASN A 284 -10.00 5.15 -8.59
CA ASN A 284 -10.37 3.74 -8.66
C ASN A 284 -9.76 3.01 -9.88
N ARG A 285 -9.62 3.69 -11.02
CA ARG A 285 -8.97 3.13 -12.22
C ARG A 285 -7.45 3.01 -12.04
N LEU A 286 -6.85 3.94 -11.31
CA LEU A 286 -5.41 4.07 -11.13
C LEU A 286 -4.87 3.22 -9.97
N LYS A 287 -5.68 3.01 -8.93
CA LYS A 287 -5.30 2.41 -7.64
C LYS A 287 -4.53 1.10 -7.78
N LYS A 288 -4.98 0.20 -8.67
CA LYS A 288 -4.32 -1.08 -8.93
C LYS A 288 -2.89 -0.86 -9.44
N ARG A 289 -2.73 -0.11 -10.53
CA ARG A 289 -1.41 0.16 -11.14
C ARG A 289 -0.49 0.94 -10.21
N TRP A 290 -1.04 1.90 -9.46
CA TRP A 290 -0.29 2.64 -8.46
C TRP A 290 0.27 1.70 -7.38
N HIS A 291 -0.53 0.76 -6.88
CA HIS A 291 -0.08 -0.23 -5.89
C HIS A 291 1.00 -1.17 -6.44
N GLU A 292 0.86 -1.63 -7.69
CA GLU A 292 1.87 -2.47 -8.35
C GLU A 292 3.21 -1.74 -8.49
N ARG A 293 3.18 -0.46 -8.88
CA ARG A 293 4.38 0.40 -8.94
C ARG A 293 4.96 0.65 -7.56
N LYS A 294 4.11 0.89 -6.55
CA LYS A 294 4.53 1.09 -5.16
C LYS A 294 5.38 -0.08 -4.66
N MET A 295 4.89 -1.31 -4.84
CA MET A 295 5.61 -2.51 -4.39
C MET A 295 7.01 -2.61 -4.99
N ILE A 296 7.14 -2.37 -6.30
CA ILE A 296 8.43 -2.45 -6.98
C ILE A 296 9.34 -1.31 -6.55
N ALA A 297 8.82 -0.08 -6.48
CA ALA A 297 9.61 1.09 -6.12
C ALA A 297 10.12 1.02 -4.67
N GLU A 298 9.30 0.59 -3.71
CA GLU A 298 9.73 0.42 -2.33
C GLU A 298 10.81 -0.65 -2.19
N HIS A 299 10.68 -1.78 -2.90
CA HIS A 299 11.72 -2.83 -2.90
C HIS A 299 13.01 -2.36 -3.57
N TRP A 300 12.89 -1.64 -4.69
CA TRP A 300 14.03 -1.05 -5.38
C TRP A 300 14.77 -0.04 -4.49
N LEU A 301 14.05 0.89 -3.86
CA LEU A 301 14.65 1.91 -2.99
C LEU A 301 15.23 1.33 -1.69
N GLY A 302 14.73 0.18 -1.24
CA GLY A 302 15.28 -0.57 -0.11
C GLY A 302 16.54 -1.37 -0.47
N THR A 303 16.93 -1.42 -1.75
CA THR A 303 18.07 -2.21 -2.24
C THR A 303 18.98 -1.37 -3.14
N THR A 304 20.08 -1.96 -3.61
CA THR A 304 20.89 -1.35 -4.69
C THR A 304 20.46 -1.95 -6.03
N PRO A 305 20.63 -1.24 -7.17
CA PRO A 305 20.28 -1.79 -8.49
C PRO A 305 20.95 -3.13 -8.78
N ALA A 306 22.19 -3.33 -8.34
CA ALA A 306 22.91 -4.59 -8.50
C ALA A 306 22.27 -5.73 -7.69
N LEU A 307 21.90 -5.47 -6.43
CA LEU A 307 21.23 -6.47 -5.58
C LEU A 307 19.81 -6.76 -6.06
N PHE A 308 19.07 -5.73 -6.45
CA PHE A 308 17.74 -5.87 -7.04
C PHE A 308 17.78 -6.79 -8.25
N TRP A 309 18.67 -6.52 -9.21
CA TRP A 309 18.77 -7.36 -10.40
C TRP A 309 19.34 -8.75 -10.10
N ALA A 310 20.24 -8.90 -9.13
CA ALA A 310 20.70 -10.23 -8.70
C ALA A 310 19.55 -11.09 -8.14
N GLU A 311 18.60 -10.48 -7.44
CA GLU A 311 17.40 -11.15 -6.94
C GLU A 311 16.40 -11.49 -8.06
N PHE A 312 16.20 -10.57 -9.00
CA PHE A 312 15.22 -10.71 -10.09
C PHE A 312 15.86 -11.09 -11.44
N THR A 313 16.87 -11.94 -11.41
CA THR A 313 17.47 -12.56 -12.61
C THR A 313 17.21 -14.07 -12.57
N ASN A 314 16.77 -14.62 -13.69
CA ASN A 314 16.51 -16.05 -13.80
C ASN A 314 17.83 -16.86 -13.83
N PRO A 315 17.81 -18.19 -13.65
CA PRO A 315 19.02 -19.02 -13.72
C PRO A 315 19.76 -18.97 -15.06
N LYS A 316 19.15 -18.45 -16.12
CA LYS A 316 19.77 -18.24 -17.44
C LYS A 316 20.51 -16.89 -17.54
N GLY A 317 20.47 -16.07 -16.50
CA GLY A 317 21.07 -14.73 -16.49
C GLY A 317 20.19 -13.63 -17.09
N GLU A 318 18.92 -13.91 -17.40
CA GLU A 318 17.99 -12.93 -17.96
C GLU A 318 17.16 -12.27 -16.86
N ARG A 319 16.98 -10.95 -16.94
CA ARG A 319 16.13 -10.18 -16.02
C ARG A 319 14.68 -10.63 -16.13
N LEU A 320 14.01 -10.77 -14.99
CA LEU A 320 12.59 -11.10 -14.94
C LEU A 320 11.74 -9.96 -15.53
N SER A 321 10.61 -10.32 -16.15
CA SER A 321 9.64 -9.34 -16.64
C SER A 321 8.96 -8.59 -15.49
N TYR A 322 8.43 -7.39 -15.77
CA TYR A 322 7.67 -6.60 -14.79
C TYR A 322 6.61 -7.43 -14.03
N THR A 323 5.85 -8.24 -14.76
CA THR A 323 4.80 -9.10 -14.17
C THR A 323 5.37 -10.25 -13.34
N ALA A 324 6.54 -10.79 -13.71
CA ALA A 324 7.20 -11.83 -12.94
C ALA A 324 7.77 -11.27 -11.63
N ILE A 325 8.41 -10.09 -11.68
CA ILE A 325 8.88 -9.37 -10.48
C ILE A 325 7.72 -9.09 -9.54
N LEU A 326 6.62 -8.54 -10.06
CA LEU A 326 5.43 -8.23 -9.27
C LEU A 326 4.85 -9.49 -8.60
N SER A 327 4.79 -10.61 -9.33
CA SER A 327 4.30 -11.88 -8.79
C SER A 327 5.18 -12.39 -7.65
N GLU A 328 6.50 -12.25 -7.80
CA GLU A 328 7.45 -12.66 -6.78
C GLU A 328 7.38 -11.77 -5.53
N LEU A 329 7.29 -10.44 -5.69
CA LEU A 329 7.08 -9.51 -4.58
C LEU A 329 5.75 -9.78 -3.85
N GLN A 330 4.67 -10.08 -4.59
CA GLN A 330 3.39 -10.46 -3.99
C GLN A 330 3.50 -11.78 -3.21
N ARG A 331 4.22 -12.77 -3.75
CA ARG A 331 4.50 -14.03 -3.06
C ARG A 331 5.26 -13.78 -1.76
N LEU A 332 6.29 -12.94 -1.77
CA LEU A 332 7.08 -12.58 -0.60
C LEU A 332 6.24 -11.86 0.46
N LEU A 333 5.41 -10.89 0.06
CA LEU A 333 4.50 -10.20 0.98
C LEU A 333 3.48 -11.16 1.61
N MET A 334 2.93 -12.09 0.83
CA MET A 334 2.00 -13.10 1.35
C MET A 334 2.68 -14.04 2.35
N HIS A 335 3.95 -14.42 2.11
CA HIS A 335 4.72 -15.22 3.07
C HIS A 335 5.05 -14.43 4.34
N GLY A 336 5.44 -13.16 4.22
CA GLY A 336 5.71 -12.30 5.37
C GLY A 336 4.46 -12.05 6.23
N MET A 337 3.30 -11.84 5.58
CA MET A 337 2.02 -11.76 6.29
C MET A 337 1.66 -13.09 6.96
N ALA A 338 1.79 -14.22 6.27
CA ALA A 338 1.53 -15.53 6.88
C ALA A 338 2.43 -15.79 8.10
N GLN A 339 3.71 -15.41 8.01
CA GLN A 339 4.68 -15.58 9.11
C GLN A 339 4.36 -14.66 10.29
N THR A 340 4.01 -13.40 10.06
CA THR A 340 3.56 -12.48 11.13
C THR A 340 2.25 -12.94 11.76
N PHE A 341 1.31 -13.49 10.99
CA PHE A 341 0.10 -14.13 11.51
C PHE A 341 0.40 -15.35 12.37
N LEU A 342 1.32 -16.22 11.94
CA LEU A 342 1.76 -17.39 12.71
C LEU A 342 2.45 -16.99 14.01
N ILE A 343 3.36 -16.00 13.97
CA ILE A 343 4.03 -15.47 15.17
C ILE A 343 2.99 -14.85 16.12
N SER A 344 2.06 -14.03 15.61
CA SER A 344 1.00 -13.42 16.41
C SER A 344 0.02 -14.45 16.99
N SER A 345 -0.30 -15.50 16.24
CA SER A 345 -1.13 -16.63 16.71
C SER A 345 -0.43 -17.41 17.81
N HIS A 346 0.87 -17.72 17.64
CA HIS A 346 1.67 -18.40 18.63
C HIS A 346 1.81 -17.59 19.93
N MET A 347 2.05 -16.28 19.81
CA MET A 347 2.12 -15.37 20.96
C MET A 347 0.79 -15.30 21.72
N ARG A 348 -0.35 -15.31 21.02
CA ARG A 348 -1.68 -15.37 21.66
C ARG A 348 -1.94 -16.71 22.35
N SER A 349 -1.48 -17.81 21.77
CA SER A 349 -1.58 -19.15 22.38
C SER A 349 -0.73 -19.25 23.66
N MET A 350 0.52 -18.77 23.62
CA MET A 350 1.40 -18.72 24.79
C MET A 350 0.84 -17.81 25.89
N GLY A 351 0.24 -16.68 25.54
CA GLY A 351 -0.45 -15.81 26.50
C GLY A 351 -1.58 -16.54 27.24
N ARG A 352 -2.39 -17.34 26.53
CA ARG A 352 -3.46 -18.14 27.16
C ARG A 352 -2.90 -19.23 28.08
N LEU A 353 -1.83 -19.92 27.66
CA LEU A 353 -1.18 -20.93 28.51
C LEU A 353 -0.58 -20.33 29.78
N MET A 354 0.05 -19.15 29.68
CA MET A 354 0.56 -18.40 30.84
C MET A 354 -0.57 -17.99 31.79
N CYS A 355 -1.72 -17.54 31.26
CA CYS A 355 -2.89 -17.21 32.08
C CYS A 355 -3.51 -18.44 32.77
N LEU A 356 -3.49 -19.61 32.13
CA LEU A 356 -3.98 -20.86 32.73
C LEU A 356 -3.02 -21.41 33.79
N ALA A 357 -1.71 -21.32 33.57
CA ALA A 357 -0.70 -21.73 34.54
C ALA A 357 -0.76 -20.90 35.83
N ASN A 358 -1.07 -19.60 35.75
CA ASN A 358 -1.27 -18.75 36.92
C ASN A 358 -2.64 -18.92 37.61
N ARG A 359 -3.57 -19.68 37.03
CA ARG A 359 -4.89 -19.96 37.63
C ARG A 359 -4.97 -21.32 38.32
N LEU A 360 -3.93 -22.14 38.24
CA LEU A 360 -3.85 -23.34 39.08
C LEU A 360 -3.48 -22.89 40.50
N PRO A 361 -4.36 -23.06 41.49
CA PRO A 361 -3.99 -22.81 42.87
C PRO A 361 -2.85 -23.78 43.20
N LEU A 362 -1.70 -23.22 43.60
CA LEU A 362 -0.67 -23.96 44.31
C LEU A 362 -1.32 -24.51 45.58
N GLN A 363 -1.91 -25.71 45.51
CA GLN A 363 -2.18 -26.51 46.68
C GLN A 363 -0.83 -26.95 47.24
N SER A 364 -0.26 -26.04 48.01
CA SER A 364 0.87 -26.29 48.88
C SER A 364 0.42 -27.28 49.95
N SER A 365 0.54 -28.56 49.63
CA SER A 365 0.41 -29.63 50.60
C SER A 365 1.68 -29.63 51.44
N PHE A 366 1.73 -28.78 52.47
CA PHE A 366 2.73 -28.87 53.53
C PHE A 366 2.48 -30.16 54.30
N VAL A 367 3.17 -31.24 53.92
CA VAL A 367 3.29 -32.45 54.74
C VAL A 367 4.24 -32.10 55.88
N THR A 368 3.68 -31.73 57.03
CA THR A 368 4.42 -31.60 58.29
C THR A 368 4.91 -32.98 58.72
N TRP A 369 6.21 -33.23 58.58
CA TRP A 369 6.88 -34.37 59.24
C TRP A 369 7.01 -34.06 60.73
N GLY A 370 6.24 -34.77 61.55
CA GLY A 370 6.30 -34.70 63.01
C GLY A 370 7.65 -35.18 63.54
N ARG A 371 8.29 -34.34 64.35
CA ARG A 371 9.45 -34.68 65.17
C ARG A 371 9.02 -35.63 66.29
N HIS A 372 9.53 -36.85 66.31
CA HIS A 372 9.45 -37.73 67.47
C HIS A 372 10.46 -37.28 68.54
N SER A 373 9.96 -37.11 69.77
CA SER A 373 10.73 -36.85 70.98
C SER A 373 11.58 -38.05 71.39
N VAL A 374 12.80 -37.76 71.84
CA VAL A 374 13.74 -38.69 72.50
C VAL A 374 13.42 -38.72 74.01
N PRO A 375 13.37 -39.89 74.67
CA PRO A 375 13.30 -39.96 76.13
C PRO A 375 14.69 -39.90 76.75
N HIS A 376 14.83 -39.11 77.82
CA HIS A 376 15.96 -39.11 78.72
C HIS A 376 15.84 -40.28 79.72
N MET A 377 16.92 -41.03 79.88
CA MET A 377 17.27 -41.75 81.11
C MET A 377 18.38 -40.99 81.83
#